data_AF-A0A7Y1CP27-F1
#
_entry.id   AF-A0A7Y1CP27-F1
#
_cell.length_a   1.000
_cell.length_b   1.000
_cell.length_c   1.000
_cell.angle_alpha   90.00
_cell.angle_beta   90.00
_cell.angle_gamma   90.00
#
_symmetry.space_group_name_H-M   'P 1'
#
loop_
_entity.id
_entity.type
_entity.pdbx_description
1 polymer ?
#
loop_
_entity_poly.entity_id
_entity_poly.type
_entity_poly.pdbx_seq_one_letter_code
_entity_poly.pdbx_strand_id
1 'polypeptide(L)'
;TSSPATVTITVTPPTLAITPTTLPDGTQGAAYSQTLSATGGTAPYTYAISAGSLPAGLSLNTSTGVISGTPSASGTNNLTVTATDASSATGSRAYSLVINGLAPVANAVSATVAANSSANPITLNITGGAATSVAVASAASHGTATASGTSITYTPTAGFSGSDSFTYTATNASGTPSPATVT
;
A
#
# COMPACT_ATOMS: atom_id res chain seq x y z
N THR A 1 46.24 -62.11 2.06
CA THR A 1 44.99 -61.32 2.01
C THR A 1 45.38 -59.85 1.96
N SER A 2 44.86 -59.07 1.02
CA SER A 2 45.15 -57.64 0.96
C SER A 2 44.44 -56.90 2.09
N SER A 3 45.04 -55.82 2.60
CA SER A 3 44.37 -54.91 3.52
C SER A 3 43.14 -54.31 2.85
N PRO A 4 41.99 -54.18 3.54
CA PRO A 4 40.84 -53.48 2.98
C PRO A 4 41.21 -52.04 2.63
N ALA A 5 40.74 -51.58 1.46
CA ALA A 5 40.83 -50.20 1.03
C ALA A 5 39.56 -49.45 1.46
N THR A 6 39.72 -48.22 1.94
CA THR A 6 38.60 -47.35 2.30
C THR A 6 38.18 -46.53 1.09
N VAL A 7 36.90 -46.55 0.75
CA VAL A 7 36.29 -45.67 -0.25
C VAL A 7 35.41 -44.66 0.49
N THR A 8 35.63 -43.38 0.23
CA THR A 8 34.77 -42.29 0.73
C THR A 8 33.80 -41.86 -0.35
N ILE A 9 32.50 -41.82 -0.02
CA ILE A 9 31.45 -41.24 -0.87
C ILE A 9 31.00 -39.93 -0.22
N THR A 10 31.00 -38.84 -0.98
CA THR A 10 30.47 -37.55 -0.54
C THR A 10 29.10 -37.33 -1.18
N VAL A 11 28.08 -37.11 -0.35
CA VAL A 11 26.73 -36.73 -0.79
C VAL A 11 26.53 -35.25 -0.47
N THR A 12 26.26 -34.44 -1.48
CA THR A 12 25.97 -33.01 -1.30
C THR A 12 24.46 -32.79 -1.07
N PRO A 13 24.05 -31.88 -0.18
CA PRO A 13 22.64 -31.56 0.00
C PRO A 13 22.06 -30.89 -1.27
N PRO A 14 20.75 -31.06 -1.54
CA PRO A 14 20.11 -30.39 -2.66
C PRO A 14 20.09 -28.87 -2.46
N THR A 15 20.27 -28.13 -3.55
CA THR A 15 20.16 -26.67 -3.55
C THR A 15 18.73 -26.26 -3.83
N LEU A 16 18.02 -25.77 -2.81
CA LEU A 16 16.65 -25.27 -2.98
C LEU A 16 16.66 -23.86 -3.57
N ALA A 17 15.85 -23.66 -4.61
CA ALA A 17 15.57 -22.34 -5.17
C ALA A 17 14.10 -22.00 -4.94
N ILE A 18 13.84 -20.84 -4.36
CA ILE A 18 12.47 -20.29 -4.27
C ILE A 18 12.19 -19.60 -5.64
N THR A 19 10.95 -19.29 -6.01
CA THR A 19 10.54 -18.28 -7.02
C THR A 19 9.27 -17.55 -6.55
N PRO A 20 8.96 -16.33 -7.03
CA PRO A 20 9.77 -15.43 -7.87
C PRO A 20 10.99 -14.86 -7.12
N THR A 21 11.97 -14.30 -7.85
CA THR A 21 13.20 -13.72 -7.27
C THR A 21 13.00 -12.36 -6.63
N THR A 22 11.94 -11.64 -7.02
CA THR A 22 11.50 -10.36 -6.44
C THR A 22 10.02 -10.45 -6.07
N LEU A 23 9.56 -9.52 -5.23
CA LEU A 23 8.15 -9.35 -4.93
C LEU A 23 7.62 -8.12 -5.69
N PRO A 24 6.43 -8.17 -6.30
CA PRO A 24 5.76 -6.98 -6.79
C PRO A 24 5.46 -6.01 -5.65
N ASP A 25 5.43 -4.71 -5.95
CA ASP A 25 5.04 -3.70 -4.97
C ASP A 25 3.56 -3.84 -4.60
N GLY A 26 3.24 -3.62 -3.33
CA GLY A 26 1.87 -3.49 -2.83
C GLY A 26 1.42 -2.04 -2.76
N THR A 27 0.14 -1.83 -2.43
CA THR A 27 -0.41 -0.50 -2.11
C THR A 27 -1.12 -0.57 -0.76
N GLN A 28 -0.91 0.44 0.08
CA GLN A 28 -1.57 0.55 1.38
C GLN A 28 -3.10 0.46 1.21
N GLY A 29 -3.76 -0.36 2.02
CA GLY A 29 -5.20 -0.56 1.98
C GLY A 29 -5.73 -1.41 0.81
N ALA A 30 -4.87 -1.79 -0.14
CA ALA A 30 -5.23 -2.70 -1.23
C ALA A 30 -4.87 -4.16 -0.88
N ALA A 31 -5.68 -5.10 -1.34
CA ALA A 31 -5.38 -6.52 -1.17
C ALA A 31 -4.09 -6.89 -1.91
N TYR A 32 -3.22 -7.65 -1.24
CA TYR A 32 -1.99 -8.19 -1.77
C TYR A 32 -2.03 -9.72 -1.70
N SER A 33 -1.56 -10.38 -2.75
CA SER A 33 -1.42 -11.84 -2.80
C SER A 33 -0.27 -12.22 -3.74
N GLN A 34 0.75 -12.85 -3.19
CA GLN A 34 1.91 -13.34 -3.94
C GLN A 34 2.27 -14.75 -3.47
N THR A 35 2.32 -15.68 -4.40
CA THR A 35 2.75 -17.06 -4.13
C THR A 35 4.25 -17.21 -4.28
N LEU A 36 4.89 -17.83 -3.30
CA LEU A 36 6.26 -18.33 -3.40
C LEU A 36 6.27 -19.83 -3.71
N SER A 37 7.27 -20.30 -4.43
CA SER A 37 7.40 -21.71 -4.80
C SER A 37 8.85 -22.19 -4.68
N ALA A 38 9.09 -23.24 -3.91
CA ALA A 38 10.39 -23.88 -3.79
C ALA A 38 10.57 -25.02 -4.82
N THR A 39 11.79 -25.18 -5.30
CA THR A 39 12.22 -26.20 -6.26
C THR A 39 13.59 -26.73 -5.90
N GLY A 40 13.98 -27.88 -6.48
CA GLY A 40 15.31 -28.48 -6.28
C GLY A 40 15.43 -29.44 -5.10
N GLY A 41 14.38 -29.64 -4.30
CA GLY A 41 14.32 -30.60 -3.19
C GLY A 41 13.18 -31.62 -3.31
N THR A 42 12.83 -32.24 -2.19
CA THR A 42 11.75 -33.22 -2.09
C THR A 42 10.50 -32.62 -1.46
N ALA A 43 9.40 -32.55 -2.21
CA ALA A 43 8.11 -32.11 -1.67
C ALA A 43 7.62 -33.01 -0.51
N PRO A 44 6.80 -32.52 0.42
CA PRO A 44 6.28 -31.15 0.52
C PRO A 44 7.31 -30.12 0.96
N TYR A 45 7.03 -28.85 0.66
CA TYR A 45 7.83 -27.71 1.09
C TYR A 45 7.09 -26.91 2.16
N THR A 46 7.84 -26.41 3.14
CA THR A 46 7.35 -25.45 4.15
C THR A 46 8.14 -24.16 4.05
N TYR A 47 7.52 -23.05 4.41
CA TYR A 47 8.10 -21.71 4.31
C TYR A 47 8.09 -21.01 5.66
N ALA A 48 9.12 -20.22 5.93
CA ALA A 48 9.20 -19.37 7.11
C ALA A 48 9.89 -18.04 6.79
N ILE A 49 9.53 -16.98 7.52
CA ILE A 49 10.30 -15.74 7.53
C ILE A 49 11.42 -15.93 8.55
N SER A 50 12.66 -16.09 8.08
CA SER A 50 13.82 -16.37 8.93
C SER A 50 14.55 -15.11 9.38
N ALA A 51 14.36 -13.99 8.68
CA ALA A 51 14.87 -12.68 9.09
C ALA A 51 13.97 -11.54 8.59
N GLY A 52 13.97 -10.42 9.30
CA GLY A 52 13.11 -9.28 8.99
C GLY A 52 11.64 -9.54 9.30
N SER A 53 10.76 -8.79 8.64
CA SER A 53 9.31 -8.88 8.88
C SER A 53 8.53 -8.53 7.63
N LEU A 54 7.30 -9.04 7.53
CA LEU A 54 6.34 -8.54 6.56
C LEU A 54 5.78 -7.18 7.02
N PRO A 55 5.33 -6.32 6.08
CA PRO A 55 4.49 -5.17 6.41
C PRO A 55 3.28 -5.57 7.26
N ALA A 56 2.88 -4.71 8.20
CA ALA A 56 1.69 -4.93 9.01
C ALA A 56 0.45 -5.16 8.13
N GLY A 57 -0.36 -6.17 8.46
CA GLY A 57 -1.53 -6.58 7.68
C GLY A 57 -1.25 -7.66 6.63
N LEU A 58 0.01 -8.05 6.42
CA LEU A 58 0.39 -9.20 5.61
C LEU A 58 0.81 -10.39 6.47
N SER A 59 0.62 -11.60 5.93
CA SER A 59 1.02 -12.87 6.55
C SER A 59 1.55 -13.84 5.50
N LEU A 60 2.43 -14.75 5.91
CA LEU A 60 2.89 -15.87 5.09
C LEU A 60 2.13 -17.14 5.51
N ASN A 61 1.45 -17.79 4.58
CA ASN A 61 0.98 -19.15 4.76
C ASN A 61 2.16 -20.11 4.60
N THR A 62 2.60 -20.72 5.69
CA THR A 62 3.81 -21.54 5.76
C THR A 62 3.72 -22.85 4.99
N SER A 63 2.51 -23.33 4.68
CA SER A 63 2.31 -24.58 3.93
C SER A 63 2.12 -24.36 2.43
N THR A 64 1.63 -23.19 2.02
CA THR A 64 1.38 -22.88 0.60
C THR A 64 2.36 -21.88 0.00
N GLY A 65 3.14 -21.19 0.83
CA GLY A 65 4.07 -20.15 0.38
C GLY A 65 3.38 -18.84 -0.03
N VAL A 66 2.08 -18.69 0.20
CA VAL A 66 1.33 -17.48 -0.17
C VAL A 66 1.55 -16.39 0.88
N ILE A 67 2.09 -15.26 0.45
CA ILE A 67 2.09 -14.01 1.20
C ILE A 67 0.82 -13.25 0.82
N SER A 68 -0.08 -13.02 1.78
CA SER A 68 -1.34 -12.32 1.51
C SER A 68 -1.84 -11.49 2.69
N GLY A 69 -2.75 -10.58 2.37
CA GLY A 69 -3.44 -9.70 3.33
C GLY A 69 -3.65 -8.30 2.74
N THR A 70 -3.89 -7.34 3.63
CA THR A 70 -4.07 -5.93 3.25
C THR A 70 -3.11 -5.07 4.07
N PRO A 71 -2.04 -4.52 3.46
CA PRO A 71 -1.07 -3.71 4.18
C PRO A 71 -1.69 -2.48 4.81
N SER A 72 -1.42 -2.21 6.08
CA SER A 72 -1.96 -1.04 6.80
C SER A 72 -1.05 0.19 6.77
N ALA A 73 0.23 0.02 6.43
CA ALA A 73 1.21 1.09 6.36
C ALA A 73 2.03 1.00 5.07
N SER A 74 2.37 2.16 4.50
CA SER A 74 3.32 2.27 3.39
C SER A 74 4.76 2.23 3.89
N GLY A 75 5.69 1.92 2.99
CA GLY A 75 7.12 1.83 3.28
C GLY A 75 7.76 0.58 2.71
N THR A 76 9.06 0.42 2.95
CA THR A 76 9.84 -0.73 2.48
C THR A 76 10.14 -1.67 3.64
N ASN A 77 9.87 -2.97 3.46
CA ASN A 77 10.19 -4.01 4.43
C ASN A 77 11.16 -5.02 3.79
N ASN A 78 12.27 -5.26 4.47
CA ASN A 78 13.25 -6.27 4.07
C ASN A 78 12.99 -7.56 4.86
N LEU A 79 12.89 -8.68 4.16
CA LEU A 79 12.64 -9.99 4.75
C LEU A 79 13.45 -11.08 4.07
N THR A 80 13.73 -12.16 4.79
CA THR A 80 14.30 -13.39 4.23
C THR A 80 13.30 -14.51 4.41
N VAL A 81 12.96 -15.18 3.31
CA VAL A 81 12.13 -16.39 3.34
C VAL A 81 13.03 -17.60 3.18
N THR A 82 12.86 -18.57 4.07
CA THR A 82 13.49 -19.89 3.99
C THR A 82 12.42 -20.90 3.62
N ALA A 83 12.72 -21.73 2.61
CA ALA A 83 11.96 -22.92 2.28
C ALA A 83 12.70 -24.16 2.79
N THR A 84 11.96 -25.10 3.36
CA THR A 84 12.46 -26.38 3.87
C THR A 84 11.71 -27.52 3.18
N ASP A 85 12.44 -28.49 2.63
CA ASP A 85 11.87 -29.67 1.99
C ASP A 85 11.62 -30.82 3.00
N ALA A 86 11.03 -31.92 2.53
CA ALA A 86 10.73 -33.09 3.36
C ALA A 86 11.98 -33.80 3.92
N SER A 87 13.15 -33.59 3.31
CA SER A 87 14.44 -34.14 3.72
C SER A 87 15.22 -33.16 4.61
N SER A 88 14.57 -32.09 5.10
CA SER A 88 15.17 -31.02 5.90
C SER A 88 16.26 -30.21 5.19
N ALA A 89 16.35 -30.31 3.86
CA ALA A 89 17.18 -29.41 3.08
C ALA A 89 16.52 -28.02 3.02
N THR A 90 17.34 -26.97 3.01
CA THR A 90 16.86 -25.59 3.06
C THR A 90 17.39 -24.76 1.92
N GLY A 91 16.60 -23.77 1.50
CA GLY A 91 17.00 -22.70 0.59
C GLY A 91 16.42 -21.39 1.06
N SER A 92 17.18 -20.31 1.00
CA SER A 92 16.76 -19.00 1.49
C SER A 92 16.84 -17.94 0.41
N ARG A 93 15.97 -16.94 0.51
CA ARG A 93 16.05 -15.73 -0.30
C ARG A 93 15.62 -14.48 0.46
N ALA A 94 16.45 -13.44 0.31
CA ALA A 94 16.12 -12.08 0.71
C ALA A 94 15.20 -11.40 -0.32
N TYR A 95 14.22 -10.66 0.19
CA TYR A 95 13.28 -9.84 -0.55
C TYR A 95 13.23 -8.44 0.04
N SER A 96 12.93 -7.48 -0.82
CA SER A 96 12.50 -6.12 -0.46
C SER A 96 11.07 -5.96 -0.96
N LEU A 97 10.12 -5.78 -0.04
CA LEU A 97 8.72 -5.52 -0.38
C LEU A 97 8.40 -4.05 -0.13
N VAL A 98 8.08 -3.33 -1.20
CA VAL A 98 7.62 -1.95 -1.14
C VAL A 98 6.10 -1.92 -1.07
N ILE A 99 5.56 -1.18 -0.10
CA ILE A 99 4.14 -0.82 -0.05
C ILE A 99 4.03 0.66 -0.37
N ASN A 100 3.44 0.97 -1.52
CA ASN A 100 3.15 2.32 -1.95
C ASN A 100 2.06 2.96 -1.06
N GLY A 101 2.19 4.26 -0.81
CA GLY A 101 1.16 5.00 -0.09
C GLY A 101 -0.13 5.11 -0.90
N LEU A 102 -1.27 5.19 -0.20
CA LEU A 102 -2.56 5.44 -0.83
C LEU A 102 -2.75 6.96 -1.01
N ALA A 103 -3.09 7.42 -2.21
CA ALA A 103 -3.45 8.82 -2.45
C ALA A 103 -4.86 9.10 -1.90
N PRO A 104 -5.15 10.33 -1.42
CA PRO A 104 -6.52 10.72 -1.08
C PRO A 104 -7.41 10.67 -2.32
N VAL A 105 -8.72 10.76 -2.17
CA VAL A 105 -9.68 10.90 -3.29
C VAL A 105 -10.67 11.97 -2.88
N ALA A 106 -10.66 13.09 -3.60
CA ALA A 106 -11.67 14.14 -3.41
C ALA A 106 -12.98 13.69 -4.05
N ASN A 107 -14.10 13.83 -3.33
CA ASN A 107 -15.43 13.50 -3.83
C ASN A 107 -16.32 14.74 -3.84
N ALA A 108 -17.33 14.73 -4.70
CA ALA A 108 -18.27 15.84 -4.78
C ALA A 108 -19.05 15.99 -3.46
N VAL A 109 -19.36 17.24 -3.11
CA VAL A 109 -20.17 17.57 -1.93
C VAL A 109 -21.07 18.76 -2.22
N SER A 110 -22.19 18.84 -1.51
CA SER A 110 -23.07 20.01 -1.57
C SER A 110 -23.18 20.66 -0.20
N ALA A 111 -23.25 21.99 -0.16
CA ALA A 111 -23.36 22.75 1.08
C ALA A 111 -24.30 23.95 0.91
N THR A 112 -25.08 24.25 1.96
CA THR A 112 -25.90 25.46 2.02
C THR A 112 -25.31 26.43 3.01
N VAL A 113 -25.08 27.68 2.57
CA VAL A 113 -24.62 28.78 3.43
C VAL A 113 -25.61 29.93 3.35
N ALA A 114 -25.68 30.75 4.40
CA ALA A 114 -26.53 31.94 4.39
C ALA A 114 -25.96 33.01 3.45
N ALA A 115 -26.82 33.78 2.79
CA ALA A 115 -26.36 34.96 2.05
C ALA A 115 -25.68 35.94 3.02
N ASN A 116 -24.62 36.62 2.55
CA ASN A 116 -23.82 37.57 3.33
C ASN A 116 -23.09 37.00 4.56
N SER A 117 -23.06 35.68 4.76
CA SER A 117 -22.19 35.09 5.77
C SER A 117 -20.73 35.05 5.29
N SER A 118 -19.81 34.76 6.21
CA SER A 118 -18.38 34.70 5.89
C SER A 118 -17.73 33.49 6.54
N ALA A 119 -16.62 33.04 5.95
CA ALA A 119 -15.81 31.93 6.44
C ALA A 119 -16.61 30.67 6.79
N ASN A 120 -17.66 30.36 6.02
CA ASN A 120 -18.51 29.19 6.27
C ASN A 120 -17.69 27.91 6.03
N PRO A 121 -17.57 27.01 7.02
CA PRO A 121 -16.83 25.76 6.82
C PRO A 121 -17.55 24.86 5.83
N ILE A 122 -16.81 24.32 4.86
CA ILE A 122 -17.30 23.30 3.93
C ILE A 122 -16.79 21.95 4.41
N THR A 123 -17.71 21.07 4.82
CA THR A 123 -17.38 19.68 5.16
C THR A 123 -16.99 18.93 3.88
N LEU A 124 -15.69 18.68 3.69
CA LEU A 124 -15.18 17.97 2.53
C LEU A 124 -15.43 16.46 2.64
N ASN A 125 -15.60 15.82 1.49
CA ASN A 125 -15.72 14.36 1.40
C ASN A 125 -14.45 13.79 0.75
N ILE A 126 -13.49 13.37 1.59
CA ILE A 126 -12.20 12.83 1.15
C ILE A 126 -12.11 11.37 1.59
N THR A 127 -11.89 10.47 0.64
CA THR A 127 -11.70 9.02 0.86
C THR A 127 -10.28 8.60 0.45
N GLY A 128 -9.95 7.31 0.51
CA GLY A 128 -8.62 6.81 0.16
C GLY A 128 -7.58 7.09 1.25
N GLY A 129 -6.41 7.57 0.87
CA GLY A 129 -5.35 7.95 1.80
C GLY A 129 -5.70 9.22 2.59
N ALA A 130 -5.15 9.34 3.80
CA ALA A 130 -5.30 10.56 4.59
C ALA A 130 -4.65 11.75 3.86
N ALA A 131 -5.43 12.81 3.63
CA ALA A 131 -4.93 14.05 3.04
C ALA A 131 -4.09 14.84 4.06
N THR A 132 -3.01 15.45 3.57
CA THR A 132 -2.19 16.41 4.33
C THR A 132 -2.51 17.85 3.97
N SER A 133 -3.11 18.09 2.80
CA SER A 133 -3.59 19.41 2.39
C SER A 133 -4.74 19.33 1.39
N VAL A 134 -5.47 20.43 1.25
CA VAL A 134 -6.46 20.66 0.19
C VAL A 134 -6.16 21.97 -0.53
N ALA A 135 -6.63 22.10 -1.77
CA ALA A 135 -6.50 23.31 -2.56
C ALA A 135 -7.76 23.59 -3.36
N VAL A 136 -8.06 24.86 -3.60
CA VAL A 136 -9.12 25.27 -4.55
C VAL A 136 -8.52 25.21 -5.96
N ALA A 137 -9.06 24.33 -6.80
CA ALA A 137 -8.55 24.08 -8.15
C ALA A 137 -9.22 24.96 -9.21
N SER A 138 -10.51 25.26 -9.04
CA SER A 138 -11.25 26.26 -9.83
C SER A 138 -12.02 27.13 -8.86
N ALA A 139 -11.89 28.45 -9.00
CA ALA A 139 -12.61 29.40 -8.16
C ALA A 139 -14.12 29.39 -8.44
N ALA A 140 -14.88 29.81 -7.42
CA ALA A 140 -16.30 30.10 -7.56
C ALA A 140 -16.53 31.43 -8.29
N SER A 141 -17.70 31.61 -8.89
CA SER A 141 -18.03 32.84 -9.64
C SER A 141 -18.71 33.90 -8.79
N HIS A 142 -19.35 33.50 -7.69
CA HIS A 142 -20.19 34.34 -6.84
C HIS A 142 -19.82 34.22 -5.35
N GLY A 143 -18.57 33.87 -5.08
CA GLY A 143 -17.98 33.84 -3.75
C GLY A 143 -16.51 33.46 -3.80
N THR A 144 -15.91 33.37 -2.62
CA THR A 144 -14.49 33.01 -2.45
C THR A 144 -14.39 31.75 -1.61
N ALA A 145 -13.82 30.70 -2.19
CA ALA A 145 -13.36 29.51 -1.47
C ALA A 145 -11.90 29.72 -1.04
N THR A 146 -11.58 29.43 0.21
CA THR A 146 -10.23 29.55 0.77
C THR A 146 -9.84 28.24 1.43
N ALA A 147 -8.71 27.65 0.98
CA ALA A 147 -8.16 26.44 1.56
C ALA A 147 -7.14 26.76 2.66
N SER A 148 -7.15 25.99 3.75
CA SER A 148 -6.18 26.06 4.84
C SER A 148 -5.99 24.69 5.46
N GLY A 149 -4.77 24.14 5.39
CA GLY A 149 -4.50 22.76 5.81
C GLY A 149 -5.40 21.79 5.03
N THR A 150 -6.24 21.05 5.76
CA THR A 150 -7.22 20.08 5.21
C THR A 150 -8.65 20.61 5.20
N SER A 151 -8.85 21.92 5.35
CA SER A 151 -10.17 22.56 5.43
C SER A 151 -10.37 23.60 4.33
N ILE A 152 -11.62 23.78 3.90
CA ILE A 152 -12.02 24.87 3.01
C ILE A 152 -13.14 25.65 3.68
N THR A 153 -13.05 26.98 3.61
CA THR A 153 -14.15 27.89 3.95
C THR A 153 -14.65 28.60 2.70
N TYR A 154 -15.95 28.91 2.66
CA TYR A 154 -16.57 29.65 1.57
C TYR A 154 -17.24 30.94 2.09
N THR A 155 -17.06 32.04 1.36
CA THR A 155 -17.71 33.33 1.62
C THR A 155 -18.44 33.77 0.35
N PRO A 156 -19.79 33.78 0.32
CA PRO A 156 -20.55 34.35 -0.80
C PRO A 156 -20.17 35.82 -1.03
N THR A 157 -20.20 36.26 -2.28
CA THR A 157 -20.19 37.69 -2.60
C THR A 157 -21.39 38.37 -1.93
N ALA A 158 -21.16 39.54 -1.32
CA ALA A 158 -22.24 40.27 -0.65
C ALA A 158 -23.42 40.53 -1.60
N GLY A 159 -24.64 40.27 -1.13
CA GLY A 159 -25.87 40.38 -1.90
C GLY A 159 -26.16 39.21 -2.85
N PHE A 160 -25.26 38.23 -3.01
CA PHE A 160 -25.53 37.07 -3.85
C PHE A 160 -26.42 36.04 -3.15
N SER A 161 -27.37 35.49 -3.91
CA SER A 161 -28.15 34.31 -3.56
C SER A 161 -28.37 33.48 -4.82
N GLY A 162 -28.13 32.17 -4.74
CA GLY A 162 -28.22 31.27 -5.88
C GLY A 162 -27.23 30.11 -5.74
N SER A 163 -27.15 29.30 -6.78
CA SER A 163 -26.11 28.26 -6.88
C SER A 163 -24.79 28.88 -7.29
N ASP A 164 -23.71 28.45 -6.64
CA ASP A 164 -22.34 28.72 -7.07
C ASP A 164 -21.56 27.40 -7.03
N SER A 165 -20.38 27.36 -7.62
CA SER A 165 -19.59 26.12 -7.60
C SER A 165 -18.11 26.40 -7.70
N PHE A 166 -17.31 25.62 -6.99
CA PHE A 166 -15.86 25.61 -7.12
C PHE A 166 -15.37 24.15 -7.13
N THR A 167 -14.14 23.92 -7.57
CA THR A 167 -13.53 22.58 -7.45
C THR A 167 -12.39 22.59 -6.46
N TYR A 168 -12.14 21.45 -5.82
CA TYR A 168 -11.06 21.28 -4.86
C TYR A 168 -10.29 19.97 -5.10
N THR A 169 -9.01 19.97 -4.75
CA THR A 169 -8.17 18.77 -4.70
C THR A 169 -7.79 18.44 -3.25
N ALA A 170 -7.48 17.18 -3.00
CA ALA A 170 -6.86 16.71 -1.77
C ALA A 170 -5.49 16.11 -2.11
N THR A 171 -4.49 16.35 -1.26
CA THR A 171 -3.10 15.96 -1.52
C THR A 171 -2.52 15.22 -0.32
N ASN A 172 -1.71 14.19 -0.56
CA ASN A 172 -0.73 13.68 0.40
C ASN A 172 0.58 13.32 -0.31
N ALA A 173 1.54 12.75 0.43
CA ALA A 173 2.84 12.34 -0.12
C ALA A 173 2.72 11.30 -1.25
N SER A 174 1.62 10.55 -1.32
CA SER A 174 1.36 9.55 -2.36
C SER A 174 0.79 10.16 -3.65
N GLY A 175 0.30 11.40 -3.61
CA GLY A 175 -0.16 12.12 -4.79
C GLY A 175 -1.31 13.11 -4.57
N THR A 176 -1.66 13.80 -5.66
CA THR A 176 -2.83 14.70 -5.78
C THR A 176 -3.70 14.21 -6.94
N PRO A 177 -4.84 13.54 -6.69
CA PRO A 177 -5.71 13.05 -7.76
C PRO A 177 -6.66 14.14 -8.28
N SER A 178 -7.54 13.73 -9.21
CA SER A 178 -8.50 14.62 -9.88
C SER A 178 -9.29 15.49 -8.90
N PRO A 179 -9.55 16.77 -9.24
CA PRO A 179 -10.43 17.63 -8.45
C PRO A 179 -11.85 17.08 -8.36
N ALA A 180 -12.57 17.49 -7.31
CA ALA A 180 -14.00 17.28 -7.15
C ALA A 180 -14.76 18.60 -7.00
N THR A 181 -16.05 18.58 -7.33
CA THR A 181 -16.91 19.77 -7.30
C THR A 181 -17.57 19.96 -5.94
N VAL A 182 -17.62 21.21 -5.48
CA VAL A 182 -18.51 21.69 -4.42
C VAL A 182 -19.59 22.53 -5.07
N THR A 183 -20.85 22.27 -4.69
CA THR A 183 -22.03 23.05 -5.14
C THR A 183 -22.81 23.56 -3.94
#